data_AF-A0A930LEL7-F1
#
_entry.id   AF-A0A930LEL7-F1
#
_cell.length_a   1.000
_cell.length_b   1.000
_cell.length_c   1.000
_cell.angle_alpha   90.00
_cell.angle_beta   90.00
_cell.angle_gamma   90.00
#
_symmetry.space_group_name_H-M   'P 1'
#
loop_
_entity.id
_entity.type
_entity.pdbx_description
1 polymer ?
#
loop_
_entity_poly.entity_id
_entity_poly.type
_entity_poly.pdbx_seq_one_letter_code
_entity_poly.pdbx_strand_id
1 'polypeptide(L)'
;DIEGAKAAFEKILDRWDAAGRVPRNDLRRVDGELRRIQDEINGAEEAKWKRNDPAKAARANSLLAQIEDSLAELEAELAAAEKGGASKKIAKAKEALEARRAWAATLQGFGN
;
A
#
# COMPACT_ATOMS: atom_id res chain seq x y z
N ASP A 1 -11.48 9.97 -13.00
CA ASP A 1 -10.27 10.32 -12.25
C ASP A 1 -10.68 11.19 -11.04
N ILE A 2 -10.08 10.98 -9.87
CA ILE A 2 -10.49 11.65 -8.60
C ILE A 2 -10.07 13.12 -8.61
N GLU A 3 -8.88 13.43 -9.13
CA GLU A 3 -8.41 14.82 -9.22
C GLU A 3 -9.28 15.63 -10.18
N GLY A 4 -9.64 15.05 -11.33
CA GLY A 4 -10.61 15.64 -12.25
C GLY A 4 -11.99 15.87 -11.63
N ALA A 5 -12.47 14.95 -10.78
CA ALA A 5 -13.75 15.11 -10.07
C ALA A 5 -13.70 16.25 -9.05
N LYS A 6 -12.60 16.39 -8.29
CA LYS A 6 -12.37 17.50 -7.35
C LYS A 6 -12.33 18.84 -8.07
N ALA A 7 -11.56 18.94 -9.15
CA ALA A 7 -11.45 20.17 -9.94
C ALA A 7 -12.79 20.58 -10.58
N ALA A 8 -13.62 19.61 -10.98
CA ALA A 8 -14.96 19.88 -11.47
C ALA A 8 -15.91 20.34 -10.35
N PHE A 9 -15.82 19.71 -9.17
CA PHE A 9 -16.62 20.07 -8.00
C PHE A 9 -16.29 21.47 -7.48
N GLU A 10 -15.02 21.84 -7.43
CA GLU A 10 -14.55 23.17 -7.01
C GLU A 10 -15.14 24.28 -7.89
N LYS A 11 -15.18 24.07 -9.22
CA LYS A 11 -15.86 25.00 -10.15
C LYS A 11 -17.37 25.11 -9.92
N ILE A 12 -18.02 24.06 -9.43
CA ILE A 12 -19.45 24.08 -9.09
C ILE A 12 -19.64 24.89 -7.81
N LEU A 13 -18.78 24.70 -6.80
CA LEU A 13 -18.79 25.50 -5.57
C LEU A 13 -18.57 26.98 -5.87
N ASP A 14 -17.58 27.34 -6.70
CA ASP A 14 -17.32 28.72 -7.10
C ASP A 14 -18.55 29.38 -7.74
N ARG A 15 -19.26 28.64 -8.61
CA ARG A 15 -20.49 29.12 -9.26
C ARG A 15 -21.66 29.23 -8.29
N TRP A 16 -21.73 28.32 -7.32
CA TRP A 16 -22.75 28.34 -6.28
C TRP A 16 -22.56 29.53 -5.34
N ASP A 17 -21.33 29.78 -4.90
CA ASP A 17 -20.98 30.94 -4.08
C ASP A 17 -21.22 32.26 -4.83
N ALA A 18 -20.86 32.31 -6.11
CA ALA A 18 -21.11 33.47 -6.98
C ALA A 18 -22.61 33.76 -7.22
N ALA A 19 -23.49 32.76 -7.09
CA ALA A 19 -24.92 32.94 -7.27
C ALA A 19 -25.57 33.78 -6.15
N GLY A 20 -24.93 33.90 -4.98
CA GLY A 20 -25.36 34.80 -3.91
C GLY A 20 -26.69 34.40 -3.25
N ARG A 21 -27.64 35.34 -3.14
CA ARG A 21 -28.86 35.15 -2.31
C ARG A 21 -29.94 34.35 -3.05
N VAL A 22 -29.94 33.04 -2.85
CA VAL A 22 -30.91 32.08 -3.39
C VAL A 22 -32.08 31.85 -2.40
N PRO A 23 -33.29 31.50 -2.86
CA PRO A 23 -34.39 31.10 -1.98
C PRO A 23 -34.00 29.93 -1.07
N ARG A 24 -34.45 29.95 0.19
CA ARG A 24 -34.06 28.97 1.22
C ARG A 24 -34.31 27.50 0.82
N ASN A 25 -35.37 27.24 0.05
CA ASN A 25 -35.70 25.89 -0.44
C ASN A 25 -34.69 25.38 -1.46
N ASP A 26 -34.24 26.22 -2.39
CA ASP A 26 -33.23 25.88 -3.38
C ASP A 26 -31.85 25.76 -2.73
N LEU A 27 -31.54 26.65 -1.78
CA LEU A 27 -30.33 26.58 -0.96
C LEU A 27 -30.21 25.22 -0.27
N ARG A 28 -31.24 24.83 0.48
CA ARG A 28 -31.23 23.54 1.21
C ARG A 28 -31.11 22.35 0.26
N ARG A 29 -31.74 22.40 -0.91
CA ARG A 29 -31.68 21.32 -1.90
C ARG A 29 -30.28 21.21 -2.48
N VAL A 30 -29.73 22.30 -2.99
CA VAL A 30 -28.42 22.32 -3.67
C VAL A 30 -27.30 22.01 -2.68
N ASP A 31 -27.30 22.58 -1.47
CA ASP A 31 -26.32 22.23 -0.43
C ASP A 31 -26.35 20.73 -0.10
N GLY A 32 -27.54 20.13 -0.07
CA GLY A 32 -27.70 18.69 0.13
C GLY A 32 -27.05 17.86 -0.98
N GLU A 33 -27.26 18.24 -2.24
CA GLU A 33 -26.62 17.57 -3.38
C GLU A 33 -25.10 17.79 -3.41
N LEU A 34 -24.63 19.02 -3.14
CA LEU A 34 -23.20 19.33 -3.05
C LEU A 34 -22.52 18.51 -1.96
N ARG A 35 -23.16 18.36 -0.80
CA ARG A 35 -22.65 17.52 0.28
C ARG A 35 -22.55 16.05 -0.13
N ARG A 36 -23.56 15.50 -0.83
CA ARG A 36 -23.49 14.12 -1.33
C ARG A 36 -22.33 13.91 -2.30
N ILE A 37 -22.16 14.83 -3.26
CA ILE A 37 -21.07 14.77 -4.23
C ILE A 37 -19.71 14.85 -3.51
N GLN A 38 -19.59 15.75 -2.52
CA GLN A 38 -18.39 15.85 -1.70
C GLN A 38 -18.11 14.55 -0.91
N ASP A 39 -19.13 13.94 -0.33
CA ASP A 39 -19.02 12.68 0.42
C ASP A 39 -18.58 11.53 -0.51
N GLU A 40 -19.12 11.47 -1.73
CA GLU A 40 -18.72 10.47 -2.74
C GLU A 40 -17.26 10.64 -3.18
N ILE A 41 -16.82 11.88 -3.43
CA ILE A 41 -15.43 12.20 -3.79
C ILE A 41 -14.49 11.79 -2.64
N ASN A 42 -14.82 12.15 -1.40
CA ASN A 42 -14.05 11.80 -0.23
C ASN A 42 -13.99 10.29 -0.02
N GLY A 43 -15.11 9.58 -0.19
CA GLY A 43 -15.16 8.13 -0.11
C GLY A 43 -14.31 7.44 -1.17
N ALA A 44 -14.29 7.97 -2.40
CA ALA A 44 -13.42 7.48 -3.46
C ALA A 44 -11.93 7.72 -3.15
N GLU A 45 -11.59 8.88 -2.58
CA GLU A 45 -10.23 9.21 -2.17
C GLU A 45 -9.76 8.31 -1.02
N GLU A 46 -10.59 8.09 -0.01
CA GLU A 46 -10.32 7.19 1.11
C GLU A 46 -10.15 5.74 0.63
N ALA A 47 -10.98 5.28 -0.32
CA ALA A 47 -10.84 3.96 -0.93
C ALA A 47 -9.52 3.82 -1.71
N LYS A 48 -9.13 4.85 -2.47
CA LYS A 48 -7.81 4.90 -3.15
C LYS A 48 -6.68 4.91 -2.12
N TRP A 49 -6.84 5.63 -1.01
CA TRP A 49 -5.82 5.70 0.04
C TRP A 49 -5.65 4.38 0.78
N LYS A 50 -6.74 3.71 1.18
CA LYS A 50 -6.71 2.38 1.81
C LYS A 50 -6.12 1.30 0.92
N ARG A 51 -6.27 1.43 -0.41
CA ARG A 51 -5.61 0.56 -1.40
C ARG A 51 -4.11 0.83 -1.48
N ASN A 52 -3.68 2.07 -1.30
CA ASN A 52 -2.27 2.50 -1.32
C ASN A 52 -1.71 2.76 0.08
N ASP A 53 -2.27 2.10 1.10
CA ASP A 53 -2.00 2.39 2.52
C ASP A 53 -0.48 2.29 2.80
N PRO A 54 0.17 3.39 3.20
CA PRO A 54 1.62 3.46 3.39
C PRO A 54 2.05 2.57 4.54
N ALA A 55 1.18 2.28 5.52
CA ALA A 55 1.49 1.36 6.61
C ALA A 55 1.49 -0.10 6.13
N LYS A 56 0.65 -0.45 5.14
CA LYS A 56 0.71 -1.77 4.48
C LYS A 56 1.98 -1.89 3.64
N ALA A 57 2.31 -0.86 2.86
CA ALA A 57 3.56 -0.81 2.09
C ALA A 57 4.79 -0.90 3.00
N ALA A 58 4.83 -0.14 4.10
CA ALA A 58 5.91 -0.18 5.07
C ALA A 58 6.05 -1.55 5.74
N ARG A 59 4.93 -2.22 6.09
CA ARG A 59 4.97 -3.59 6.63
C ARG A 59 5.46 -4.61 5.62
N ALA A 60 5.03 -4.52 4.36
CA ALA A 60 5.53 -5.38 3.29
C ALA A 60 7.04 -5.20 3.10
N ASN A 61 7.51 -3.96 3.06
CA ASN A 61 8.94 -3.63 2.95
C ASN A 61 9.73 -4.12 4.16
N SER A 62 9.20 -3.97 5.38
CA SER A 62 9.84 -4.46 6.61
C SER A 62 9.95 -5.98 6.65
N LEU A 63 8.91 -6.70 6.21
CA LEU A 63 8.95 -8.17 6.12
C LEU A 63 9.94 -8.63 5.05
N LEU A 64 9.99 -7.95 3.90
CA LEU A 64 10.96 -8.23 2.85
C LEU A 64 12.40 -8.06 3.36
N ALA A 65 12.69 -6.94 4.05
CA ALA A 65 14.00 -6.71 4.66
C ALA A 65 14.40 -7.83 5.63
N GLN A 66 13.48 -8.29 6.49
CA GLN A 66 13.74 -9.41 7.41
C GLN A 66 14.03 -10.74 6.70
N ILE A 67 13.47 -10.95 5.51
CA ILE A 67 13.74 -12.13 4.68
C ILE A 67 15.13 -12.03 4.06
N GLU A 68 15.46 -10.87 3.49
CA GLU A 68 16.76 -10.58 2.90
C GLU A 68 17.89 -10.72 3.93
N ASP A 69 17.72 -10.14 5.13
CA ASP A 69 18.69 -10.24 6.21
C ASP A 69 18.92 -11.71 6.63
N SER A 70 17.84 -12.48 6.79
CA SER A 70 17.92 -13.89 7.16
C SER A 70 18.56 -14.76 6.07
N LEU A 71 18.36 -14.43 4.79
CA LEU A 71 19.03 -15.09 3.68
C LEU A 71 20.52 -14.79 3.68
N ALA A 72 20.91 -13.53 3.88
CA ALA A 72 22.31 -13.12 3.96
C ALA A 72 23.04 -13.82 5.12
N GLU A 73 22.38 -13.96 6.28
CA GLU A 73 22.92 -14.69 7.43
C GLU A 73 23.16 -16.18 7.10
N LEU A 74 22.18 -16.86 6.50
CA LEU A 74 22.30 -18.26 6.09
C LEU A 74 23.38 -18.47 5.01
N GLU A 75 23.54 -17.52 4.08
CA GLU A 75 24.60 -17.54 3.07
C GLU A 75 25.99 -17.40 3.72
N ALA A 76 26.13 -16.52 4.72
CA ALA A 76 27.37 -16.37 5.47
C ALA A 76 27.72 -17.62 6.28
N GLU A 77 26.73 -18.23 6.95
CA GLU A 77 26.91 -19.50 7.67
C GLU A 77 27.36 -20.62 6.74
N LEU A 78 26.74 -20.71 5.56
CA LEU A 78 27.12 -21.68 4.54
C LEU A 78 28.57 -21.48 4.09
N ALA A 79 28.94 -20.25 3.74
CA ALA A 79 30.31 -19.93 3.31
C ALA A 79 31.34 -20.23 4.40
N ALA A 80 31.02 -19.98 5.67
CA ALA A 80 31.87 -20.32 6.80
C ALA A 80 32.00 -21.84 6.99
N ALA A 81 30.90 -22.58 6.85
CA ALA A 81 30.90 -24.03 6.94
C ALA A 81 31.69 -24.70 5.79
N GLU A 82 31.61 -24.14 4.57
CA GLU A 82 32.37 -24.58 3.40
C GLU A 82 33.87 -24.36 3.60
N LYS A 83 34.29 -23.18 4.08
CA LYS A 83 35.70 -22.92 4.44
C LYS A 83 36.22 -23.84 5.54
N GLY A 84 35.37 -24.18 6.51
CA GLY A 84 35.71 -25.09 7.60
C GLY A 84 35.66 -26.58 7.23
N GLY A 85 35.22 -26.94 6.02
CA GLY A 85 35.09 -28.34 5.58
C GLY A 85 34.04 -29.15 6.34
N ALA A 86 33.12 -28.50 7.06
CA ALA A 86 32.17 -29.16 7.95
C ALA A 86 30.95 -29.68 7.16
N SER A 87 31.11 -30.79 6.44
CA SER A 87 30.10 -31.36 5.53
C SER A 87 28.67 -31.44 6.11
N LYS A 88 28.51 -31.81 7.39
CA LYS A 88 27.19 -31.82 8.05
C LYS A 88 26.58 -30.42 8.22
N LYS A 89 27.40 -29.41 8.55
CA LYS A 89 26.95 -28.01 8.67
C LYS A 89 26.62 -27.42 7.31
N ILE A 90 27.42 -27.75 6.28
CA ILE A 90 27.17 -27.34 4.89
C ILE A 90 25.80 -27.86 4.42
N ALA A 91 25.52 -29.15 4.61
CA ALA A 91 24.25 -29.75 4.21
C ALA A 91 23.06 -29.09 4.93
N LYS A 92 23.16 -28.87 6.25
CA LYS A 92 22.12 -28.22 7.03
C LYS A 92 21.89 -26.76 6.64
N ALA A 93 22.96 -26.00 6.40
CA ALA A 93 22.87 -24.60 5.99
C ALA A 93 22.26 -24.47 4.58
N LYS A 94 22.65 -25.36 3.64
CA LYS A 94 22.02 -25.42 2.31
C LYS A 94 20.52 -25.71 2.38
N GLU A 95 20.12 -26.70 3.18
CA GLU A 95 18.71 -27.05 3.34
C GLU A 95 17.89 -25.90 3.95
N ALA A 96 18.42 -25.27 5.00
CA ALA A 96 17.78 -24.11 5.64
C ALA A 96 17.64 -22.92 4.67
N LEU A 97 18.67 -22.67 3.87
CA LEU A 97 18.71 -21.58 2.89
C LEU A 97 17.71 -21.84 1.74
N GLU A 98 17.65 -23.05 1.21
CA GLU A 98 16.66 -23.43 0.19
C GLU A 98 15.22 -23.34 0.74
N ALA A 99 14.98 -23.80 1.97
CA ALA A 99 13.68 -23.65 2.62
C ALA A 99 13.29 -22.17 2.80
N ARG A 100 14.25 -21.32 3.18
CA ARG A 100 14.03 -19.88 3.34
C ARG A 100 13.74 -19.19 2.00
N ARG A 101 14.45 -19.57 0.93
CA ARG A 101 14.20 -19.09 -0.45
C ARG A 101 12.84 -19.51 -0.97
N ALA A 102 12.47 -20.77 -0.76
CA ALA A 102 11.15 -21.27 -1.16
C ALA A 102 10.03 -20.51 -0.44
N TRP A 103 10.19 -20.24 0.86
CA TRP A 103 9.24 -19.43 1.62
C TRP A 103 9.21 -17.96 1.17
N ALA A 104 10.35 -17.36 0.84
CA ALA A 104 10.41 -16.00 0.29
C ALA A 104 9.66 -15.89 -1.05
N ALA A 105 9.82 -16.89 -1.92
CA ALA A 105 9.16 -16.94 -3.22
C ALA A 105 7.63 -17.03 -3.09
N THR A 106 7.11 -17.77 -2.10
CA THR A 106 5.65 -17.81 -1.88
C THR A 106 5.12 -16.43 -1.46
N LEU A 107 5.83 -15.72 -0.57
CA LEU A 107 5.43 -14.38 -0.14
C LEU A 107 5.45 -13.35 -1.28
N GLN A 108 6.43 -13.41 -2.18
CA GLN A 108 6.46 -12.55 -3.37
C GLN A 108 5.33 -12.88 -4.35
N GLY A 109 4.96 -14.16 -4.49
CA GLY A 109 3.83 -14.58 -5.34
C GLY A 109 2.45 -14.15 -4.83
N PHE A 110 2.29 -13.92 -3.52
CA PHE A 110 1.06 -13.36 -2.94
C PHE A 110 0.96 -11.83 -3.06
N GLY A 111 2.06 -11.14 -3.38
CA GLY A 111 2.13 -9.68 -3.43
C GLY A 111 1.77 -9.04 -4.77
N ASN A 112 1.48 -9.84 -5.80
CA ASN A 112 1.23 -9.40 -7.19
C ASN A 112 -0.24 -9.54 -7.59
#